data_AF-A0AA39DJA0-F1
#
_entry.id   AF-A0AA39DJA0-F1
#
_cell.length_a   1.000
_cell.length_b   1.000
_cell.length_c   1.000
_cell.angle_alpha   90.00
_cell.angle_beta   90.00
_cell.angle_gamma   90.00
#
_symmetry.space_group_name_H-M   'P 1'
#
loop_
_entity.id
_entity.type
_entity.pdbx_description
1 polymer ?
#
loop_
_entity_poly.entity_id
_entity_poly.type
_entity_poly.pdbx_seq_one_letter_code
_entity_poly.pdbx_strand_id
1 'polypeptide(L)'
;MGLKLNITATSLLLLLASAAEVSCDTIFYVTKYGGKADGNTDISQALLKAWGDACSSPVASTVMIPDGTYALGQITVGGPCKAPINFIVQGTVKARVDNSRFKAEAGKTVWGTKCPSSAYCNQLPFVSSCIYMLMFNFITNSMVKDITSRDSKQFHINLLRCKNLTFYNLPISAPEESLNTDGIHIG
;
A
#
# COMPACT_ATOMS: atom_id res chain seq x y z
N MET A 1 28.18 -57.00 -24.80
CA MET A 1 28.52 -56.29 -23.56
C MET A 1 27.33 -55.42 -23.19
N GLY A 2 26.46 -55.90 -22.30
CA GLY A 2 25.29 -55.15 -21.82
C GLY A 2 25.62 -54.48 -20.49
N LEU A 3 25.43 -53.16 -20.40
CA LEU A 3 25.55 -52.41 -19.15
C LEU A 3 24.44 -52.89 -18.20
N LYS A 4 24.81 -53.57 -17.10
CA LYS A 4 23.87 -53.87 -16.01
C LYS A 4 23.67 -52.60 -15.18
N LEU A 5 22.56 -51.90 -15.36
CA LEU A 5 22.14 -50.84 -14.45
C LEU A 5 21.73 -51.45 -13.11
N ASN A 6 22.43 -51.07 -12.03
CA ASN A 6 22.14 -51.53 -10.67
C ASN A 6 20.99 -50.70 -10.08
N ILE A 7 19.81 -51.30 -10.01
CA ILE A 7 18.52 -50.66 -9.66
C ILE A 7 18.48 -50.16 -8.19
N THR A 8 19.46 -50.54 -7.36
CA THR A 8 19.52 -50.10 -5.96
C THR A 8 20.13 -48.71 -5.77
N ALA A 9 20.89 -48.20 -6.75
CA ALA A 9 21.53 -46.88 -6.65
C ALA A 9 20.61 -45.71 -7.04
N THR A 10 19.49 -45.97 -7.73
CA THR A 10 18.54 -44.92 -8.14
C THR A 10 17.56 -44.54 -7.03
N SER A 11 17.34 -45.39 -6.03
CA SER A 11 16.40 -45.10 -4.95
C SER A 11 16.95 -44.11 -3.91
N LEU A 12 18.28 -43.96 -3.82
CA LEU A 12 18.92 -43.00 -2.91
C LEU A 12 19.08 -41.59 -3.53
N LEU A 13 18.98 -41.46 -4.86
CA LEU A 13 19.07 -40.16 -5.55
C LEU A 13 17.76 -39.36 -5.57
N LEU A 14 16.62 -40.01 -5.28
CA LEU A 14 15.29 -39.38 -5.29
C LEU A 14 14.82 -38.86 -3.92
N LEU A 15 15.60 -39.08 -2.86
CA LEU A 15 15.27 -38.61 -1.49
C LEU A 15 15.87 -37.25 -1.11
N LEU A 16 16.52 -36.54 -2.05
CA LEU A 16 17.06 -35.19 -1.84
C LEU A 16 16.33 -34.08 -2.60
N ALA A 17 15.23 -34.38 -3.30
CA ALA A 17 14.49 -33.40 -4.10
C ALA A 17 13.20 -32.88 -3.45
N SER A 18 12.95 -33.15 -2.16
CA SER A 18 11.96 -32.40 -1.39
C SER A 18 12.64 -31.19 -0.73
N ALA A 19 13.20 -30.30 -1.56
CA ALA A 19 13.22 -28.90 -1.16
C ALA A 19 11.76 -28.46 -1.20
N ALA A 20 11.02 -28.68 -0.10
CA ALA A 20 9.94 -27.77 0.21
C ALA A 20 10.59 -26.39 0.13
N GLU A 21 10.16 -25.56 -0.82
CA GLU A 21 10.51 -24.15 -0.77
C GLU A 21 9.98 -23.67 0.57
N VAL A 22 10.87 -23.61 1.56
CA VAL A 22 10.61 -22.87 2.78
C VAL A 22 10.49 -21.45 2.27
N SER A 23 9.26 -21.02 2.02
CA SER A 23 8.91 -19.61 1.91
C SER A 23 9.25 -19.02 3.28
N CYS A 24 10.52 -18.69 3.48
CA CYS A 24 10.90 -17.72 4.48
C CYS A 24 10.16 -16.46 4.04
N ASP A 25 9.04 -16.19 4.69
CA ASP A 25 8.29 -14.97 4.48
C ASP A 25 9.27 -13.81 4.59
N THR A 26 9.59 -13.19 3.45
CA THR A 26 10.53 -12.09 3.42
C THR A 26 9.75 -10.87 3.88
N ILE A 27 9.83 -10.56 5.18
CA ILE A 27 9.04 -9.49 5.79
C ILE A 27 9.88 -8.22 5.97
N PHE A 28 9.41 -7.14 5.37
CA PHE A 28 9.94 -5.79 5.43
C PHE A 28 9.11 -4.96 6.42
N TYR A 29 9.53 -4.97 7.68
CA TYR A 29 8.90 -4.19 8.75
C TYR A 29 9.23 -2.71 8.58
N VAL A 30 8.21 -1.85 8.49
CA VAL A 30 8.40 -0.38 8.35
C VAL A 30 9.20 0.22 9.52
N THR A 31 9.15 -0.39 10.71
CA THR A 31 9.94 0.02 11.88
C THR A 31 11.45 -0.19 11.68
N LYS A 32 11.88 -1.16 10.86
CA LYS A 32 13.29 -1.36 10.48
C LYS A 32 13.80 -0.28 9.52
N TYR A 33 12.89 0.46 8.89
CA TYR A 33 13.18 1.60 8.02
C TYR A 33 13.01 2.95 8.73
N GLY A 34 12.87 2.96 10.07
CA GLY A 34 12.74 4.16 10.88
C GLY A 34 11.31 4.62 11.14
N GLY A 35 10.31 3.83 10.77
CA GLY A 35 8.91 4.11 11.10
C GLY A 35 8.64 4.04 12.61
N LYS A 36 7.84 4.98 13.13
CA LYS A 36 7.49 5.09 14.55
C LYS A 36 5.96 5.08 14.73
N ALA A 37 5.51 4.34 15.72
CA ALA A 37 4.10 4.18 16.07
C ALA A 37 3.62 5.23 17.09
N ASP A 38 3.97 6.50 16.89
CA ASP A 38 3.67 7.60 17.82
C ASP A 38 2.49 8.48 17.37
N GLY A 39 1.85 8.13 16.24
CA GLY A 39 0.75 8.86 15.62
C GLY A 39 1.09 10.25 15.06
N ASN A 40 2.36 10.66 15.12
CA ASN A 40 2.80 12.03 14.81
C ASN A 40 3.93 12.06 13.78
N THR A 41 4.90 11.15 13.90
CA THR A 41 6.03 11.01 12.99
C THR A 41 5.56 10.43 11.66
N ASP A 42 5.82 11.16 10.59
CA ASP A 42 5.46 10.76 9.22
C ASP A 42 6.31 9.57 8.75
N ILE A 43 5.65 8.43 8.51
CA ILE A 43 6.32 7.19 8.09
C ILE A 43 6.45 7.03 6.57
N SER A 44 6.07 8.03 5.76
CA SER A 44 6.03 7.91 4.29
C SER A 44 7.35 7.43 3.71
N GLN A 45 8.47 7.98 4.17
CA GLN A 45 9.80 7.60 3.68
C GLN A 45 10.22 6.19 4.11
N ALA A 46 9.86 5.79 5.33
CA ALA A 46 10.14 4.44 5.82
C ALA A 46 9.36 3.40 5.02
N LEU A 47 8.08 3.68 4.74
CA LEU A 47 7.20 2.82 3.97
C LEU A 47 7.62 2.73 2.49
N LEU A 48 8.01 3.84 1.86
CA LEU A 48 8.53 3.83 0.48
C LEU A 48 9.81 3.02 0.34
N LYS A 49 10.72 3.08 1.33
CA LYS A 49 11.94 2.26 1.35
C LYS A 49 11.63 0.78 1.52
N ALA A 50 10.79 0.45 2.51
CA ALA A 50 10.34 -0.94 2.73
C ALA A 50 9.67 -1.52 1.47
N TRP A 51 8.83 -0.73 0.79
CA TRP A 51 8.20 -1.11 -0.46
C TRP A 51 9.21 -1.36 -1.58
N GLY A 52 10.19 -0.46 -1.75
CA GLY A 52 11.23 -0.61 -2.77
C GLY A 52 12.03 -1.90 -2.64
N ASP A 53 12.40 -2.25 -1.41
CA ASP A 53 13.15 -3.48 -1.12
C ASP A 53 12.27 -4.73 -1.34
N ALA A 54 11.02 -4.69 -0.87
CA ALA A 54 10.05 -5.77 -1.09
C ALA A 54 9.78 -6.00 -2.59
N CYS A 55 9.58 -4.93 -3.35
CA CYS A 55 9.33 -4.98 -4.79
C CYS A 55 10.54 -5.51 -5.59
N SER A 56 11.73 -5.35 -5.04
CA SER A 56 12.98 -5.85 -5.60
C SER A 56 13.31 -7.30 -5.20
N SER A 57 12.54 -7.91 -4.29
CA SER A 57 12.69 -9.29 -3.84
C SER A 57 12.42 -10.27 -5.00
N PRO A 58 13.29 -11.29 -5.22
CA PRO A 58 13.07 -12.30 -6.25
C PRO A 58 11.96 -13.30 -5.87
N VAL A 59 11.54 -13.32 -4.60
CA VAL A 59 10.50 -14.20 -4.05
C VAL A 59 9.37 -13.36 -3.47
N ALA A 60 8.20 -13.99 -3.29
CA ALA A 60 7.06 -13.34 -2.66
C ALA A 60 7.47 -12.74 -1.30
N SER A 61 7.02 -11.51 -1.05
CA SER A 61 7.46 -10.76 0.13
C SER A 61 6.30 -10.01 0.79
N THR A 62 6.53 -9.54 2.00
CA THR A 62 5.53 -8.81 2.79
C THR A 62 6.09 -7.47 3.24
N VAL A 63 5.39 -6.38 2.96
CA VAL A 63 5.61 -5.10 3.64
C VAL A 63 4.66 -5.05 4.85
N MET A 64 5.21 -4.86 6.05
CA MET A 64 4.45 -4.93 7.30
C MET A 64 4.52 -3.62 8.11
N ILE A 65 3.36 -3.05 8.40
CA ILE A 65 3.17 -2.03 9.44
C ILE A 65 2.63 -2.76 10.68
N PRO A 66 3.41 -2.93 11.76
CA PRO A 66 2.95 -3.62 12.95
C PRO A 66 1.89 -2.81 13.70
N ASP A 67 1.38 -3.35 14.80
CA ASP A 67 0.40 -2.66 15.65
C ASP A 67 0.88 -1.26 16.11
N GLY A 68 -0.07 -0.37 16.39
CA GLY A 68 0.16 1.02 16.79
C GLY A 68 -0.43 2.05 15.82
N THR A 69 -0.22 3.34 16.08
CA THR A 69 -0.75 4.45 15.24
C THR A 69 0.37 5.13 14.48
N TYR A 70 0.20 5.31 13.17
CA TYR A 70 1.21 5.85 12.28
C TYR A 70 0.66 7.03 11.48
N ALA A 71 1.34 8.17 11.53
CA ALA A 71 1.02 9.28 10.64
C ALA A 71 1.59 8.99 9.24
N LEU A 72 0.76 9.13 8.21
CA LEU A 72 1.16 8.89 6.83
C LEU A 72 0.76 10.08 5.95
N GLY A 73 1.72 10.55 5.14
CA GLY A 73 1.46 11.51 4.08
C GLY A 73 0.91 10.83 2.82
N GLN A 74 0.74 11.59 1.74
CA GLN A 74 0.41 11.00 0.45
C GLN A 74 1.58 10.16 -0.06
N ILE A 75 1.33 8.88 -0.32
CA ILE A 75 2.32 8.00 -0.95
C ILE A 75 1.75 7.26 -2.15
N THR A 76 2.64 7.00 -3.10
CA THR A 76 2.38 6.14 -4.25
C THR A 76 3.37 4.99 -4.20
N VAL A 77 2.84 3.78 -4.12
CA VAL A 77 3.61 2.55 -4.25
C VAL A 77 3.38 1.96 -5.63
N GLY A 78 4.47 1.53 -6.28
CA GLY A 78 4.45 1.16 -7.69
C GLY A 78 5.12 -0.18 -7.96
N GLY A 79 4.61 -0.86 -8.99
CA GLY A 79 5.26 -1.96 -9.69
C GLY A 79 5.76 -1.55 -11.09
N PRO A 80 6.10 -2.52 -11.97
CA PRO A 80 6.01 -3.96 -11.72
C PRO A 80 7.07 -4.44 -10.71
N CYS A 81 6.66 -5.30 -9.79
CA CYS A 81 7.56 -5.94 -8.82
C CYS A 81 8.03 -7.29 -9.36
N LYS A 82 9.21 -7.75 -8.91
CA LYS A 82 9.80 -9.01 -9.38
C LYS A 82 9.01 -10.24 -8.94
N ALA A 83 8.29 -10.13 -7.83
CA ALA A 83 7.43 -11.16 -7.27
C ALA A 83 6.20 -10.52 -6.58
N PRO A 84 5.16 -11.31 -6.27
CA PRO A 84 4.01 -10.86 -5.47
C PRO A 84 4.39 -10.18 -4.15
N ILE A 85 3.65 -9.12 -3.78
CA ILE A 85 3.80 -8.45 -2.49
C ILE A 85 2.51 -8.59 -1.68
N ASN A 86 2.64 -8.96 -0.41
CA ASN A 86 1.62 -8.77 0.59
C ASN A 86 1.85 -7.45 1.32
N PHE A 87 0.86 -6.58 1.38
CA PHE A 87 0.90 -5.38 2.20
C PHE A 87 -0.02 -5.56 3.41
N ILE A 88 0.60 -5.75 4.58
CA ILE A 88 -0.11 -6.01 5.83
C ILE A 88 0.06 -4.81 6.75
N VAL A 89 -1.05 -4.27 7.23
CA VAL A 89 -1.05 -3.20 8.22
C VAL A 89 -1.85 -3.68 9.41
N GLN A 90 -1.20 -4.06 10.50
CA GLN A 90 -1.90 -4.47 11.73
C GLN A 90 -2.31 -3.27 12.59
N GLY A 91 -1.66 -2.12 12.39
CA GLY A 91 -1.95 -0.87 13.11
C GLY A 91 -2.97 0.05 12.40
N THR A 92 -3.07 1.26 12.91
CA THR A 92 -3.85 2.35 12.31
C THR A 92 -2.95 3.30 11.54
N VAL A 93 -3.31 3.57 10.29
CA VAL A 93 -2.67 4.58 9.46
C VAL A 93 -3.58 5.81 9.38
N LYS A 94 -3.08 6.94 9.85
CA LYS A 94 -3.80 8.20 9.91
C LYS A 94 -3.16 9.22 8.98
N ALA A 95 -3.97 9.90 8.18
CA ALA A 95 -3.48 10.96 7.32
C ALA A 95 -2.83 12.09 8.15
N ARG A 96 -1.66 12.56 7.72
CA ARG A 96 -1.00 13.70 8.35
C ARG A 96 -1.76 14.99 8.02
N VAL A 97 -2.05 15.79 9.06
CA VAL A 97 -2.71 17.11 8.91
C VAL A 97 -1.64 18.16 8.56
N ASP A 98 -1.08 18.10 7.35
CA ASP A 98 -0.24 19.17 6.80
C ASP A 98 -1.02 19.97 5.76
N ASN A 99 -1.77 20.99 6.20
CA ASN A 99 -2.61 21.82 5.32
C ASN A 99 -1.79 22.62 4.30
N SER A 100 -0.48 22.77 4.45
CA SER A 100 0.36 23.58 3.54
C SER A 100 0.55 22.96 2.16
N ARG A 101 0.36 21.63 2.04
CA ARG A 101 0.49 20.89 0.78
C ARG A 101 -0.81 20.87 -0.05
N PHE A 102 -1.92 21.32 0.52
CA PHE A 102 -3.24 21.32 -0.11
C PHE A 102 -3.50 22.70 -0.73
N LYS A 103 -3.10 22.91 -1.99
CA LYS A 103 -3.40 24.17 -2.69
C LYS A 103 -4.85 24.19 -3.17
N ALA A 104 -5.64 25.13 -2.64
CA ALA A 104 -7.10 25.28 -2.79
C ALA A 104 -7.58 25.88 -4.13
N GLU A 105 -6.71 26.07 -5.13
CA GLU A 105 -6.97 27.08 -6.17
C GLU A 105 -7.86 26.67 -7.35
N ALA A 106 -8.49 25.49 -7.39
CA ALA A 106 -9.28 25.13 -8.59
C ALA A 106 -10.66 24.51 -8.38
N GLY A 107 -11.23 24.68 -7.18
CA GLY A 107 -12.67 24.54 -6.99
C GLY A 107 -13.49 25.50 -7.88
N LYS A 108 -12.92 26.68 -8.20
CA LYS A 108 -13.59 27.71 -9.00
C LYS A 108 -13.76 27.36 -10.48
N THR A 109 -12.80 26.62 -11.04
CA THR A 109 -12.73 26.33 -12.49
C THR A 109 -13.62 25.14 -12.89
N VAL A 110 -13.83 24.18 -11.98
CA VAL A 110 -14.61 22.96 -12.25
C VAL A 110 -16.10 23.15 -11.93
N TRP A 111 -16.43 23.85 -10.85
CA TRP A 111 -17.82 24.00 -10.39
C TRP A 111 -18.54 25.24 -10.94
N GLY A 112 -17.83 26.12 -11.65
CA GLY A 112 -18.41 27.31 -12.28
C GLY A 112 -19.36 28.08 -11.36
N THR A 113 -20.50 28.52 -11.90
CA THR A 113 -21.53 29.30 -11.20
C THR A 113 -22.34 28.51 -10.14
N LYS A 114 -22.11 27.20 -9.99
CA LYS A 114 -22.81 26.36 -8.99
C LYS A 114 -22.15 26.36 -7.61
N CYS A 115 -20.97 26.96 -7.47
CA CYS A 115 -20.32 27.21 -6.17
C CYS A 115 -20.62 28.66 -5.77
N PRO A 116 -21.77 28.96 -5.12
CA PRO A 116 -21.97 30.29 -4.55
C PRO A 116 -20.83 30.55 -3.56
N SER A 117 -20.37 31.78 -3.52
CA SER A 117 -19.20 32.34 -2.81
C SER A 117 -19.25 32.18 -1.29
N SER A 118 -19.52 30.97 -0.83
CA SER A 118 -19.36 30.51 0.54
C SER A 118 -17.87 30.24 0.77
N ALA A 119 -17.42 30.45 2.01
CA ALA A 119 -16.06 30.15 2.44
C ALA A 119 -15.62 28.70 2.12
N TYR A 120 -16.60 27.83 1.84
CA TYR A 120 -16.48 26.44 1.38
C TYR A 120 -15.64 26.27 0.10
N CYS A 121 -15.87 27.06 -0.96
CA CYS A 121 -15.16 26.87 -2.24
C CYS A 121 -13.66 27.24 -2.15
N ASN A 122 -13.27 28.04 -1.15
CA ASN A 122 -11.88 28.43 -0.89
C ASN A 122 -11.12 27.39 -0.03
N GLN A 123 -11.81 26.38 0.50
CA GLN A 123 -11.22 25.30 1.30
C GLN A 123 -11.05 24.01 0.49
N LEU A 124 -11.57 23.95 -0.74
CA LEU A 124 -11.51 22.76 -1.58
C LEU A 124 -10.25 22.75 -2.47
N PRO A 125 -9.29 21.84 -2.24
CA PRO A 125 -8.18 21.61 -3.16
C PRO A 125 -8.67 20.84 -4.39
N PHE A 126 -9.18 21.56 -5.40
CA PHE A 126 -9.57 20.96 -6.68
C PHE A 126 -8.70 21.42 -7.84
N VAL A 127 -7.37 21.25 -7.78
CA VAL A 127 -6.53 21.17 -9.00
C VAL A 127 -5.82 19.82 -9.06
N SER A 128 -6.26 18.99 -10.01
CA SER A 128 -5.49 18.02 -10.83
C SER A 128 -4.64 16.95 -10.14
N SER A 129 -4.49 16.95 -8.82
CA SER A 129 -3.89 15.87 -8.06
C SER A 129 -5.02 15.19 -7.32
N CYS A 130 -5.41 13.98 -7.73
CA CYS A 130 -6.22 13.13 -6.86
C CYS A 130 -5.46 13.01 -5.55
N ILE A 131 -5.98 13.60 -4.47
CA ILE A 131 -5.33 13.48 -3.17
C ILE A 131 -5.77 12.13 -2.62
N TYR A 132 -4.80 11.31 -2.29
CA TYR A 132 -5.00 10.02 -1.67
C TYR A 132 -4.01 9.88 -0.54
N MET A 133 -4.33 9.04 0.44
CA MET A 133 -3.32 8.62 1.40
C MET A 133 -2.42 7.54 0.79
N LEU A 134 -3.03 6.50 0.20
CA LEU A 134 -2.35 5.37 -0.41
C LEU A 134 -2.75 5.22 -1.88
N MET A 135 -1.77 5.22 -2.80
CA MET A 135 -2.01 4.85 -4.21
C MET A 135 -1.19 3.62 -4.60
N PHE A 136 -1.86 2.67 -5.24
CA PHE A 136 -1.30 1.43 -5.77
C PHE A 136 -1.25 1.50 -7.31
N ASN A 137 -0.04 1.50 -7.88
CA ASN A 137 0.19 1.64 -9.32
C ASN A 137 0.83 0.40 -9.92
N PHE A 138 0.24 -0.18 -10.97
CA PHE A 138 0.83 -1.28 -11.75
C PHE A 138 1.19 -2.52 -10.91
N ILE A 139 0.43 -2.78 -9.85
CA ILE A 139 0.66 -3.93 -8.96
C ILE A 139 -0.12 -5.13 -9.45
N THR A 140 0.52 -6.30 -9.44
CA THR A 140 -0.05 -7.55 -9.94
C THR A 140 0.04 -8.68 -8.92
N ASN A 141 -0.96 -9.56 -8.90
CA ASN A 141 -0.99 -10.81 -8.10
C ASN A 141 -0.63 -10.59 -6.62
N SER A 142 -1.23 -9.59 -5.99
CA SER A 142 -0.81 -9.10 -4.66
C SER A 142 -2.01 -8.98 -3.73
N MET A 143 -1.75 -8.94 -2.42
CA MET A 143 -2.78 -8.81 -1.40
C MET A 143 -2.50 -7.62 -0.50
N VAL A 144 -3.55 -6.88 -0.16
CA VAL A 144 -3.55 -5.84 0.85
C VAL A 144 -4.50 -6.27 1.96
N LYS A 145 -4.01 -6.35 3.21
CA LYS A 145 -4.86 -6.78 4.32
C LYS A 145 -4.64 -6.06 5.63
N ASP A 146 -5.70 -6.07 6.43
CA ASP A 146 -5.78 -5.59 7.81
C ASP A 146 -5.67 -4.05 7.99
N ILE A 147 -5.63 -3.28 6.91
CA ILE A 147 -5.41 -1.84 6.99
C ILE A 147 -6.61 -1.10 7.59
N THR A 148 -6.38 -0.50 8.77
CA THR A 148 -7.25 0.55 9.30
C THR A 148 -6.80 1.92 8.80
N SER A 149 -7.62 2.55 7.95
CA SER A 149 -7.33 3.82 7.29
C SER A 149 -8.22 4.93 7.84
N ARG A 150 -7.61 6.02 8.35
CA ARG A 150 -8.34 7.13 9.02
C ARG A 150 -8.02 8.52 8.47
N ASP A 151 -9.06 9.35 8.43
CA ASP A 151 -8.98 10.81 8.26
C ASP A 151 -8.36 11.29 6.94
N SER A 152 -8.45 10.51 5.85
CA SER A 152 -7.97 10.97 4.55
C SER A 152 -8.80 12.16 4.05
N LYS A 153 -8.13 13.16 3.44
CA LYS A 153 -8.81 14.40 2.99
C LYS A 153 -9.60 14.24 1.68
N GLN A 154 -9.42 13.13 0.97
CA GLN A 154 -10.14 12.77 -0.26
C GLN A 154 -10.29 11.24 -0.33
N PHE A 155 -9.45 10.54 -1.10
CA PHE A 155 -9.49 9.09 -1.16
C PHE A 155 -8.62 8.46 -0.07
N HIS A 156 -9.10 7.44 0.62
CA HIS A 156 -8.22 6.65 1.48
C HIS A 156 -7.26 5.82 0.63
N ILE A 157 -7.77 5.18 -0.42
CA ILE A 157 -7.01 4.31 -1.31
C ILE A 157 -7.35 4.61 -2.76
N ASN A 158 -6.32 4.70 -3.60
CA ASN A 158 -6.45 4.81 -5.05
C ASN A 158 -5.74 3.65 -5.75
N LEU A 159 -6.36 3.09 -6.79
CA LEU A 159 -5.79 2.02 -7.60
C LEU A 159 -5.71 2.49 -9.05
N LEU A 160 -4.55 2.34 -9.66
CA LEU A 160 -4.35 2.60 -11.09
C LEU A 160 -3.68 1.41 -11.76
N ARG A 161 -4.35 0.84 -12.76
CA ARG A 161 -3.80 -0.23 -13.62
C ARG A 161 -3.25 -1.43 -12.84
N CYS A 162 -3.90 -1.80 -11.75
CA CYS A 162 -3.59 -3.01 -10.99
C CYS A 162 -4.33 -4.23 -11.55
N LYS A 163 -3.76 -5.44 -11.40
CA LYS A 163 -4.38 -6.69 -11.89
C LYS A 163 -4.28 -7.77 -10.83
N ASN A 164 -5.40 -8.42 -10.49
CA ASN A 164 -5.42 -9.46 -9.45
C ASN A 164 -4.86 -8.95 -8.11
N LEU A 165 -5.40 -7.82 -7.65
CA LEU A 165 -5.09 -7.20 -6.35
C LEU A 165 -6.28 -7.41 -5.42
N THR A 166 -6.08 -8.08 -4.30
CA THR A 166 -7.13 -8.40 -3.33
C THR A 166 -7.00 -7.52 -2.09
N PHE A 167 -8.10 -6.91 -1.65
CA PHE A 167 -8.20 -6.24 -0.35
C PHE A 167 -8.98 -7.13 0.62
N TYR A 168 -8.48 -7.32 1.83
CA TYR A 168 -9.12 -8.12 2.87
C TYR A 168 -9.05 -7.41 4.23
N ASN A 169 -10.16 -7.37 4.97
CA ASN A 169 -10.25 -6.71 6.27
C ASN A 169 -9.72 -5.26 6.25
N LEU A 170 -10.51 -4.35 5.64
CA LEU A 170 -10.10 -2.97 5.38
C LEU A 170 -11.04 -1.95 6.07
N PRO A 171 -10.91 -1.71 7.38
CA PRO A 171 -11.68 -0.66 8.04
C PRO A 171 -11.28 0.73 7.52
N ILE A 172 -12.25 1.48 6.99
CA ILE A 172 -12.08 2.86 6.53
C ILE A 172 -13.01 3.75 7.35
N SER A 173 -12.48 4.84 7.91
CA SER A 173 -13.27 5.84 8.62
C SER A 173 -12.78 7.25 8.33
N ALA A 174 -13.72 8.18 8.13
CA ALA A 174 -13.45 9.61 8.04
C ALA A 174 -14.33 10.35 9.08
N PRO A 175 -13.93 11.57 9.52
CA PRO A 175 -14.77 12.41 10.36
C PRO A 175 -16.10 12.75 9.67
N GLU A 176 -17.15 12.98 10.45
CA GLU A 176 -18.49 13.38 9.95
C GLU A 176 -18.42 14.63 9.07
N GLU A 177 -17.57 15.58 9.46
CA GLU A 177 -17.34 16.85 8.77
C GLU A 177 -16.39 16.73 7.56
N SER A 178 -15.96 15.51 7.20
CA SER A 178 -15.03 15.30 6.09
C SER A 178 -15.70 15.67 4.76
N LEU A 179 -15.07 16.60 4.03
CA LEU A 179 -15.55 17.10 2.74
C LEU A 179 -15.63 16.01 1.66
N ASN A 180 -14.89 14.91 1.84
CA ASN A 180 -14.82 13.79 0.91
C ASN A 180 -14.88 12.47 1.68
N THR A 181 -15.84 11.62 1.30
CA THR A 181 -16.17 10.34 1.95
C THR A 181 -15.83 9.11 1.11
N ASP A 182 -15.17 9.28 -0.03
CA ASP A 182 -14.81 8.16 -0.90
C ASP A 182 -13.68 7.33 -0.27
N GLY A 183 -14.00 6.09 0.11
CA GLY A 183 -13.01 5.17 0.67
C GLY A 183 -11.98 4.74 -0.36
N ILE A 184 -12.43 4.07 -1.43
CA ILE A 184 -11.56 3.43 -2.43
C ILE A 184 -11.94 3.93 -3.82
N HIS A 185 -10.97 4.43 -4.57
CA HIS A 185 -11.10 4.77 -5.98
C HIS A 185 -10.37 3.74 -6.86
N ILE A 186 -11.02 3.24 -7.90
CA ILE A 186 -10.47 2.24 -8.83
C ILE A 186 -10.52 2.80 -10.25
N GLY A 187 -9.36 2.91 -10.91
CA GLY A 187 -9.23 3.40 -12.29
C GLY A 187 -8.23 2.64 -13.16
#